data_AF-A0A8T0LQ90-F1
#
_entry.id   AF-A0A8T0LQ90-F1
#
_cell.length_a   1.000
_cell.length_b   1.000
_cell.length_c   1.000
_cell.angle_alpha   90.00
_cell.angle_beta   90.00
_cell.angle_gamma   90.00
#
_symmetry.space_group_name_H-M   'P 1'
#
loop_
_entity.id
_entity.type
_entity.pdbx_description
1 polymer ?
#
loop_
_entity_poly.entity_id
_entity_poly.type
_entity_poly.pdbx_seq_one_letter_code
_entity_poly.pdbx_strand_id
1 'polypeptide(L)'
;MCVAPDQRLKALEDLVYALKVMLENAKVVYWIDSGTLLGQYRARELVPWDYNADFGVTTRGMQYLRTTDKSKMEVPKGAVPARFVDTKFGFYANLFEFQEFEGLFKDDVRAARFGDEEDNVVGNGLFVEKLIGPEASEEWHRCMHCPEVYEDGEDSKTKSSSTALTKKRFRVPRDWIFPLRTCKLELFEVMCPAQSVPYLMFIFGNRFLTPELWD
;
A
#
# COMPACT_ATOMS: atom_id res chain seq x y z
N MET A 1 10.88 -15.05 18.45
CA MET A 1 10.23 -14.74 19.73
C MET A 1 8.85 -15.37 19.71
N CYS A 2 8.45 -16.14 20.72
CA CYS A 2 7.13 -16.79 20.76
C CYS A 2 6.15 -15.87 21.50
N VAL A 3 5.26 -15.22 20.76
CA VAL A 3 4.20 -14.36 21.31
C VAL A 3 2.87 -15.12 21.15
N ALA A 4 2.05 -15.16 22.18
CA ALA A 4 0.73 -15.82 22.09
C ALA A 4 -0.16 -15.10 21.05
N PRO A 5 -1.09 -15.78 20.36
CA PRO A 5 -1.87 -15.17 19.27
C PRO A 5 -2.64 -13.90 19.67
N ASP A 6 -3.22 -13.89 20.87
CA ASP A 6 -3.92 -12.74 21.46
C ASP A 6 -2.96 -11.58 21.76
N GLN A 7 -1.79 -11.89 22.31
CA GLN A 7 -0.73 -10.92 22.57
C GLN A 7 -0.18 -10.32 21.27
N ARG A 8 -0.10 -11.12 20.19
CA ARG A 8 0.32 -10.65 18.86
C ARG A 8 -0.66 -9.62 18.32
N LEU A 9 -1.95 -9.98 18.26
CA LEU A 9 -2.97 -9.09 17.73
C LEU A 9 -2.98 -7.78 18.53
N LYS A 10 -2.96 -7.88 19.87
CA LYS A 10 -2.95 -6.70 20.73
C LYS A 10 -1.73 -5.81 20.52
N ALA A 11 -0.54 -6.39 20.40
CA ALA A 11 0.67 -5.62 20.13
C ALA A 11 0.64 -4.94 18.76
N LEU A 12 0.07 -5.58 17.74
CA LEU A 12 -0.08 -5.00 16.42
C LEU A 12 -1.10 -3.86 16.41
N GLU A 13 -2.22 -4.00 17.12
CA GLU A 13 -3.18 -2.91 17.34
C GLU A 13 -2.53 -1.69 18.00
N ASP A 14 -1.78 -1.92 19.09
CA ASP A 14 -1.10 -0.85 19.82
C ASP A 14 -0.05 -0.15 18.94
N LEU A 15 0.66 -0.91 18.09
CA LEU A 15 1.59 -0.39 17.09
C LEU A 15 0.88 0.50 16.04
N VAL A 16 -0.21 0.02 15.47
CA VAL A 16 -1.02 0.75 14.47
C VAL A 16 -1.58 2.04 15.09
N TYR A 17 -2.08 1.97 16.31
CA TYR A 17 -2.57 3.14 17.04
C TYR A 17 -1.45 4.15 17.33
N ALA A 18 -0.29 3.69 17.79
CA ALA A 18 0.85 4.56 18.07
C ALA A 18 1.37 5.26 16.80
N LEU A 19 1.46 4.53 15.68
CA LEU A 19 1.85 5.10 14.40
C LEU A 19 0.84 6.14 13.91
N LYS A 20 -0.46 5.80 13.94
CA LYS A 20 -1.54 6.75 13.64
C LYS A 20 -1.36 8.06 14.41
N VAL A 21 -1.23 7.99 15.73
CA VAL A 21 -1.17 9.18 16.60
C VAL A 21 0.05 10.03 16.24
N MET A 22 1.18 9.39 15.94
CA MET A 22 2.38 10.09 15.49
C MET A 22 2.14 10.82 14.16
N LEU A 23 1.58 10.13 13.15
CA LEU A 23 1.31 10.71 11.83
C LEU A 23 0.31 11.87 11.89
N GLU A 24 -0.76 11.74 12.68
CA GLU A 24 -1.78 12.78 12.85
C GLU A 24 -1.24 14.01 13.57
N ASN A 25 -0.47 13.82 14.64
CA ASN A 25 0.18 14.94 15.35
C ASN A 25 1.19 15.66 14.45
N ALA A 26 1.90 14.92 13.59
CA ALA A 26 2.80 15.45 12.59
C ALA A 26 2.10 16.06 11.37
N LYS A 27 0.76 15.96 11.27
CA LYS A 27 -0.04 16.37 10.10
C LYS A 27 0.44 15.71 8.80
N VAL A 28 0.93 14.48 8.90
CA VAL A 28 1.33 13.66 7.76
C VAL A 28 0.09 13.02 7.15
N VAL A 29 -0.11 13.22 5.84
CA VAL A 29 -1.17 12.55 5.09
C VAL A 29 -0.81 11.08 4.89
N TYR A 30 -1.64 10.20 5.44
CA TYR A 30 -1.44 8.75 5.45
C TYR A 30 -2.75 7.99 5.18
N TRP A 31 -2.64 6.70 4.87
CA TRP A 31 -3.75 5.75 4.90
C TRP A 31 -3.23 4.35 5.24
N ILE A 32 -4.10 3.49 5.77
CA ILE A 32 -3.80 2.05 5.87
C ILE A 32 -3.82 1.41 4.48
N ASP A 33 -2.92 0.46 4.24
CA ASP A 33 -2.64 -0.13 2.92
C ASP A 33 -2.61 -1.66 2.97
N SER A 34 -2.55 -2.31 1.80
CA SER A 34 -2.29 -3.74 1.60
C SER A 34 -3.09 -4.64 2.58
N GLY A 35 -2.42 -5.48 3.38
CA GLY A 35 -3.07 -6.41 4.31
C GLY A 35 -3.83 -5.70 5.44
N THR A 36 -3.35 -4.53 5.87
CA THR A 36 -4.01 -3.73 6.92
C THR A 36 -5.34 -3.14 6.44
N LEU A 37 -5.36 -2.55 5.25
CA LEU A 37 -6.60 -2.07 4.62
C LEU A 37 -7.59 -3.21 4.38
N LEU A 38 -7.05 -4.36 4.00
CA LEU A 38 -7.84 -5.51 3.67
C LEU A 38 -8.52 -6.13 4.91
N GLY A 39 -7.80 -6.27 6.03
CA GLY A 39 -8.41 -6.65 7.31
C GLY A 39 -9.50 -5.66 7.74
N GLN A 40 -9.20 -4.36 7.65
CA GLN A 40 -10.15 -3.30 7.96
C GLN A 40 -11.42 -3.42 7.10
N TYR A 41 -11.29 -3.67 5.80
CA TYR A 41 -12.43 -3.77 4.90
C TYR A 41 -13.29 -5.02 5.19
N ARG A 42 -12.66 -6.16 5.51
CA ARG A 42 -13.36 -7.44 5.71
C ARG A 42 -14.09 -7.52 7.05
N ALA A 43 -13.41 -7.18 8.12
CA ALA A 43 -13.90 -7.41 9.49
C ALA A 43 -13.93 -6.14 10.34
N ARG A 44 -13.35 -5.03 9.85
CA ARG A 44 -13.00 -3.85 10.67
C ARG A 44 -11.98 -4.17 11.76
N GLU A 45 -11.13 -5.15 11.47
CA GLU A 45 -10.14 -5.72 12.37
C GLU A 45 -8.79 -5.83 11.66
N LEU A 46 -7.70 -6.08 12.39
CA LEU A 46 -6.45 -6.50 11.78
C LEU A 46 -6.53 -7.99 11.42
N VAL A 47 -5.81 -8.42 10.37
CA VAL A 47 -5.76 -9.84 10.02
C VAL A 47 -5.07 -10.60 11.16
N PRO A 48 -5.73 -11.59 11.80
CA PRO A 48 -5.23 -12.15 13.07
C PRO A 48 -3.86 -12.82 13.01
N TRP A 49 -3.44 -13.27 11.83
CA TRP A 49 -2.16 -13.94 11.58
C TRP A 49 -1.09 -13.04 10.96
N ASP A 50 -1.38 -11.77 10.68
CA ASP A 50 -0.37 -10.83 10.18
C ASP A 50 0.69 -10.55 11.26
N TYR A 51 1.92 -10.29 10.79
CA TYR A 51 3.08 -9.95 11.64
C TYR A 51 3.53 -8.50 11.46
N ASN A 52 2.87 -7.76 10.58
CA ASN A 52 3.17 -6.38 10.27
C ASN A 52 1.89 -5.61 9.92
N ALA A 53 2.00 -4.29 9.91
CA ALA A 53 1.01 -3.42 9.32
C ALA A 53 1.60 -2.69 8.11
N ASP A 54 0.77 -2.16 7.24
CA ASP A 54 1.17 -1.46 6.02
C ASP A 54 0.43 -0.13 5.90
N PHE A 55 1.19 0.92 5.64
CA PHE A 55 0.70 2.29 5.52
C PHE A 55 1.23 2.93 4.25
N GLY A 56 0.36 3.63 3.53
CA GLY A 56 0.77 4.58 2.50
C GLY A 56 0.94 5.96 3.09
N VAL A 57 2.00 6.66 2.70
CA VAL A 57 2.21 8.07 3.02
C VAL A 57 2.63 8.84 1.78
N THR A 58 2.24 10.11 1.69
CA THR A 58 2.72 10.97 0.59
C THR A 58 4.24 11.18 0.67
N THR A 59 4.89 11.42 -0.47
CA THR A 59 6.31 11.84 -0.55
C THR A 59 6.64 12.98 0.41
N ARG A 60 5.77 14.00 0.48
CA ARG A 60 5.93 15.12 1.41
C ARG A 60 5.93 14.66 2.87
N GLY A 61 5.01 13.77 3.22
CA GLY A 61 4.95 13.15 4.53
C GLY A 61 6.21 12.35 4.86
N MET A 62 6.66 11.50 3.94
CA MET A 62 7.87 10.71 4.11
C MET A 62 9.13 11.57 4.28
N GLN A 63 9.26 12.64 3.51
CA GLN A 63 10.38 13.59 3.65
C GLN A 63 10.38 14.28 5.02
N TYR A 64 9.21 14.68 5.53
CA TYR A 64 9.09 15.23 6.88
C TYR A 64 9.51 14.22 7.96
N LEU A 65 9.01 12.99 7.84
CA LEU A 65 9.31 11.90 8.76
C LEU A 65 10.82 11.58 8.81
N ARG A 66 11.48 11.51 7.63
CA ARG A 66 12.93 11.32 7.52
C ARG A 66 13.76 12.42 8.17
N THR A 67 13.22 13.62 8.35
CA THR A 67 13.95 14.75 8.93
C THR A 67 13.69 14.94 10.42
N THR A 68 12.49 14.60 10.91
CA THR A 68 12.03 15.01 12.25
C THR A 68 11.99 13.87 13.28
N ASP A 69 11.75 12.61 12.87
CA ASP A 69 11.46 11.50 13.80
C ASP A 69 12.34 10.25 13.57
N LYS A 70 13.62 10.46 13.22
CA LYS A 70 14.57 9.38 12.88
C LYS A 70 14.73 8.29 13.94
N SER A 71 14.54 8.59 15.22
CA SER A 71 14.76 7.62 16.31
C SER A 71 13.68 6.53 16.39
N LYS A 72 12.51 6.78 15.79
CA LYS A 72 11.38 5.83 15.79
C LYS A 72 11.18 5.14 14.45
N MET A 73 11.98 5.52 13.45
CA MET A 73 11.90 5.01 12.10
C MET A 73 13.17 4.27 11.75
N GLU A 74 13.00 3.01 11.34
CA GLU A 74 14.08 2.23 10.77
C GLU A 74 14.02 2.32 9.25
N VAL A 75 15.17 2.50 8.62
CA VAL A 75 15.31 2.31 7.16
C VAL A 75 15.87 0.91 6.96
N PRO A 76 15.02 -0.09 6.67
CA PRO A 76 15.49 -1.45 6.51
C PRO A 76 16.39 -1.56 5.27
N LYS A 77 17.35 -2.49 5.29
CA LYS A 77 18.05 -2.90 4.06
C LYS A 77 17.05 -3.66 3.19
N GLY A 78 16.49 -3.03 2.17
CA GLY A 78 15.45 -3.62 1.32
C GLY A 78 14.63 -2.57 0.58
N ALA A 79 13.46 -2.96 0.10
CA ALA A 79 12.66 -2.15 -0.81
C ALA A 79 11.49 -1.40 -0.14
N VAL A 80 11.29 -1.58 1.18
CA VAL A 80 10.43 -0.71 2.00
C VAL A 80 11.18 0.58 2.40
N PRO A 81 10.64 1.79 2.12
CA PRO A 81 11.30 3.05 2.42
C PRO A 81 11.54 3.34 3.91
N ALA A 82 10.63 2.92 4.79
CA ALA A 82 10.76 3.07 6.23
C ALA A 82 9.87 2.08 7.00
N ARG A 83 10.25 1.78 8.25
CA ARG A 83 9.45 1.00 9.20
C ARG A 83 9.30 1.74 10.51
N PHE A 84 8.10 1.69 11.08
CA PHE A 84 7.86 2.03 12.48
C PHE A 84 7.88 0.74 13.29
N VAL A 85 8.76 0.64 14.29
CA VAL A 85 9.06 -0.63 14.95
C VAL A 85 8.69 -0.57 16.43
N ASP A 86 7.94 -1.56 16.90
CA ASP A 86 7.82 -1.87 18.32
C ASP A 86 9.02 -2.71 18.74
N THR A 87 9.92 -2.12 19.52
CA THR A 87 11.13 -2.79 20.00
C THR A 87 10.87 -3.83 21.08
N LYS A 88 9.67 -3.82 21.69
CA LYS A 88 9.32 -4.78 22.74
C LYS A 88 9.08 -6.17 22.17
N PHE A 89 8.29 -6.26 21.09
CA PHE A 89 7.92 -7.54 20.49
C PHE A 89 8.49 -7.76 19.09
N GLY A 90 9.06 -6.72 18.47
CA GLY A 90 9.63 -6.78 17.12
C GLY A 90 8.60 -6.69 16.00
N PHE A 91 7.35 -6.32 16.30
CA PHE A 91 6.35 -5.99 15.29
C PHE A 91 6.69 -4.66 14.62
N TYR A 92 6.27 -4.51 13.38
CA TYR A 92 6.58 -3.31 12.61
C TYR A 92 5.46 -2.95 11.64
N ALA A 93 5.40 -1.66 11.30
CA ALA A 93 4.53 -1.14 10.27
C ALA A 93 5.40 -0.61 9.12
N ASN A 94 5.22 -1.13 7.91
CA ASN A 94 5.86 -0.62 6.71
C ASN A 94 5.22 0.70 6.30
N LEU A 95 6.04 1.69 5.96
CA LEU A 95 5.59 2.93 5.35
C LEU A 95 6.04 2.99 3.90
N PHE A 96 5.08 2.91 2.99
CA PHE A 96 5.29 3.04 1.56
C PHE A 96 5.17 4.52 1.16
N GLU A 97 6.18 5.03 0.45
CA GLU A 97 6.21 6.40 -0.03
C GLU A 97 5.51 6.51 -1.38
N PHE A 98 4.34 7.12 -1.42
CA PHE A 98 3.53 7.30 -2.62
C PHE A 98 3.81 8.64 -3.30
N GLN A 99 4.16 8.54 -4.58
CA GLN A 99 4.45 9.67 -5.47
C GLN A 99 3.31 9.83 -6.48
N GLU A 100 2.90 11.08 -6.74
CA GLU A 100 1.95 11.41 -7.80
C GLU A 100 2.69 11.62 -9.12
N PHE A 101 2.10 11.16 -10.22
CA PHE A 101 2.61 11.35 -11.58
C PHE A 101 1.46 11.28 -12.59
N GLU A 102 1.67 11.82 -13.79
CA GLU A 102 0.74 11.69 -14.90
C GLU A 102 1.10 10.46 -15.73
N GLY A 103 0.09 9.73 -16.19
CA GLY A 103 0.33 8.57 -17.03
C GLY A 103 -0.93 7.90 -17.53
N LEU A 104 -0.72 6.83 -18.29
CA LEU A 104 -1.81 6.00 -18.80
C LEU A 104 -2.13 4.91 -17.80
N PHE A 105 -3.42 4.73 -17.54
CA PHE A 105 -3.92 3.61 -16.77
C PHE A 105 -4.73 2.69 -17.67
N LYS A 106 -4.27 1.44 -17.83
CA LYS A 106 -4.99 0.44 -18.61
C LYS A 106 -5.87 -0.34 -17.65
N ASP A 107 -7.18 -0.17 -17.78
CA ASP A 107 -8.12 -0.67 -16.80
C ASP A 107 -9.06 -1.73 -17.40
N ASP A 108 -9.00 -2.95 -16.85
CA ASP A 108 -10.04 -3.99 -17.03
C ASP A 108 -10.98 -4.06 -15.79
N VAL A 109 -10.75 -3.21 -14.78
CA VAL A 109 -11.41 -3.22 -13.46
C VAL A 109 -12.39 -2.04 -13.30
N ARG A 110 -12.23 -0.94 -14.06
CA ARG A 110 -13.19 0.18 -14.07
C ARG A 110 -14.53 -0.20 -14.70
N ALA A 111 -15.61 0.14 -14.01
CA ALA A 111 -16.86 0.45 -14.68
C ALA A 111 -16.67 1.73 -15.50
N ALA A 112 -17.21 1.77 -16.73
CA ALA A 112 -17.16 2.93 -17.62
C ALA A 112 -17.61 4.21 -16.88
N ARG A 113 -16.78 5.26 -16.88
CA ARG A 113 -17.18 6.56 -16.36
C ARG A 113 -18.29 7.12 -17.25
N PHE A 114 -19.41 7.53 -16.65
CA PHE A 114 -20.40 8.39 -17.30
C PHE A 114 -20.25 9.81 -16.72
N GLY A 115 -19.90 10.77 -17.59
CA GLY A 115 -20.11 12.20 -17.36
C GLY A 115 -18.91 13.04 -16.91
N ASP A 116 -18.56 13.99 -17.78
CA ASP A 116 -18.23 15.41 -17.54
C ASP A 116 -17.09 15.80 -16.58
N GLU A 117 -15.84 15.59 -16.99
CA GLU A 117 -14.75 16.54 -16.73
C GLU A 117 -13.94 16.71 -18.03
N GLU A 118 -13.42 17.92 -18.29
CA GLU A 118 -12.59 18.22 -19.48
C GLU A 118 -11.32 17.35 -19.48
N ASP A 119 -11.47 16.16 -20.04
CA ASP A 119 -10.37 15.25 -20.28
C ASP A 119 -9.41 15.89 -21.29
N ASN A 120 -8.12 15.95 -20.94
CA ASN A 120 -7.07 16.36 -21.88
C ASN A 120 -6.91 15.26 -22.93
N VAL A 121 -7.72 15.33 -24.00
CA VAL A 121 -7.68 14.38 -25.11
C VAL A 121 -6.38 14.56 -25.87
N VAL A 122 -5.41 13.69 -25.60
CA VAL A 122 -4.31 13.45 -26.55
C VAL A 122 -4.82 12.45 -27.58
N GLY A 123 -4.71 12.81 -28.87
CA GLY A 123 -5.33 12.09 -29.99
C GLY A 123 -5.21 10.56 -29.90
N ASN A 124 -6.31 9.89 -30.29
CA ASN A 124 -6.63 8.44 -30.20
C ASN A 124 -7.45 7.97 -28.99
N GLY A 125 -8.09 8.87 -28.21
CA GLY A 125 -9.02 8.47 -27.14
C GLY A 125 -8.33 7.86 -25.92
N LEU A 126 -7.08 8.26 -25.68
CA LEU A 126 -6.24 7.77 -24.60
C LEU A 126 -6.17 8.84 -23.50
N PHE A 127 -6.71 8.55 -22.32
CA PHE A 127 -6.79 9.49 -21.21
C PHE A 127 -5.52 9.47 -20.38
N VAL A 128 -4.90 10.64 -20.19
CA VAL A 128 -3.81 10.82 -19.22
C VAL A 128 -4.45 11.04 -17.86
N GLU A 129 -4.28 10.07 -16.97
CA GLU A 129 -4.82 10.14 -15.61
C GLU A 129 -3.74 10.60 -14.62
N LYS A 130 -4.18 11.27 -13.56
CA LYS A 130 -3.34 11.47 -12.37
C LYS A 130 -3.27 10.16 -11.61
N LEU A 131 -2.08 9.60 -11.55
CA LEU A 131 -1.80 8.33 -10.89
C LEU A 131 -0.97 8.57 -9.63
N ILE A 132 -1.04 7.59 -8.73
CA ILE A 132 -0.28 7.60 -7.50
C ILE A 132 0.18 6.18 -7.16
N GLY A 133 1.39 6.05 -6.64
CA GLY A 133 1.97 4.76 -6.29
C GLY A 133 3.38 4.90 -5.73
N PRO A 134 3.90 3.87 -5.06
CA PRO A 134 5.30 3.83 -4.64
C PRO A 134 6.24 3.51 -5.80
N GLU A 135 7.54 3.58 -5.52
CA GLU A 135 8.56 3.00 -6.40
C GLU A 135 8.32 1.49 -6.61
N ALA A 136 8.75 0.99 -7.77
CA ALA A 136 8.64 -0.43 -8.09
C ALA A 136 9.49 -1.24 -7.13
N SER A 137 8.91 -2.32 -6.58
CA SER A 137 9.51 -3.03 -5.46
C SER A 137 9.10 -4.49 -5.43
N GLU A 138 9.85 -5.27 -4.66
CA GLU A 138 9.63 -6.71 -4.47
C GLU A 138 8.45 -7.00 -3.53
N GLU A 139 8.07 -6.05 -2.69
CA GLU A 139 6.91 -6.13 -1.79
C GLU A 139 5.61 -6.29 -2.57
N TRP A 140 5.54 -5.79 -3.80
CA TRP A 140 4.37 -5.90 -4.68
C TRP A 140 4.31 -7.22 -5.45
N HIS A 141 5.15 -8.22 -5.17
CA HIS A 141 5.18 -9.50 -5.90
C HIS A 141 3.81 -10.20 -5.97
N ARG A 142 2.99 -10.08 -4.91
CA ARG A 142 1.63 -10.66 -4.85
C ARG A 142 0.55 -9.82 -5.53
N CYS A 143 0.87 -8.61 -5.97
CA CYS A 143 -0.09 -7.76 -6.66
C CYS A 143 -0.50 -8.40 -8.00
N MET A 144 -1.80 -8.65 -8.14
CA MET A 144 -2.39 -9.37 -9.26
C MET A 144 -2.38 -8.55 -10.56
N HIS A 145 -2.62 -7.24 -10.45
CA HIS A 145 -2.72 -6.35 -11.61
C HIS A 145 -1.52 -5.38 -11.76
N CYS A 146 -0.51 -5.48 -10.89
CA CYS A 146 0.70 -4.65 -11.01
C CYS A 146 1.62 -5.18 -12.11
N PRO A 147 1.99 -4.36 -13.10
CA PRO A 147 2.95 -4.74 -14.12
C PRO A 147 4.33 -5.04 -13.52
N GLU A 148 4.99 -6.06 -14.07
CA GLU A 148 6.39 -6.39 -13.79
C GLU A 148 7.31 -5.32 -14.40
N VAL A 149 8.39 -5.02 -13.67
CA VAL A 149 9.44 -4.11 -14.15
C VAL A 149 10.71 -4.94 -14.32
N TYR A 150 11.16 -5.06 -15.56
CA TYR A 150 12.45 -5.65 -15.89
C TYR A 150 13.49 -4.52 -15.90
N GLU A 151 14.62 -4.71 -15.21
CA GLU A 151 15.77 -3.83 -15.36
C GLU A 151 16.40 -4.13 -16.73
N ASP A 152 16.34 -3.17 -17.65
CA ASP A 152 16.94 -3.32 -18.98
C ASP A 152 18.45 -3.54 -18.85
N GLY A 153 18.88 -4.76 -19.15
CA GLY A 153 20.28 -5.18 -19.09
C GLY A 153 20.51 -6.38 -20.00
N GLU A 154 20.74 -6.08 -21.29
CA GLU A 154 21.25 -6.94 -22.36
C GLU A 154 20.35 -8.05 -22.94
N ASP A 155 20.37 -8.06 -24.26
CA ASP A 155 19.83 -9.06 -25.16
C ASP A 155 20.15 -10.51 -24.76
N SER A 156 19.27 -11.38 -25.24
CA SER A 156 19.50 -12.80 -25.50
C SER A 156 19.07 -13.77 -24.40
N LYS A 157 17.83 -14.24 -24.57
CA LYS A 157 17.52 -15.67 -24.76
C LYS A 157 18.55 -16.63 -24.15
N THR A 158 18.59 -16.76 -22.83
CA THR A 158 18.88 -18.01 -22.10
C THR A 158 19.05 -17.66 -20.62
N LYS A 159 18.04 -18.00 -19.81
CA LYS A 159 18.22 -18.47 -18.43
C LYS A 159 16.90 -19.05 -17.93
N SER A 160 16.77 -20.35 -18.21
CA SER A 160 15.95 -21.23 -17.39
C SER A 160 16.46 -21.16 -15.94
N SER A 161 15.52 -20.98 -15.00
CA SER A 161 15.66 -21.28 -13.57
C SER A 161 16.64 -20.41 -12.77
N SER A 162 16.14 -19.30 -12.21
CA SER A 162 16.42 -18.94 -10.81
C SER A 162 15.36 -17.97 -10.29
N THR A 163 15.06 -18.11 -9.00
CA THR A 163 14.23 -17.28 -8.12
C THR A 163 14.69 -15.82 -8.04
N ALA A 164 14.66 -15.08 -9.14
CA ALA A 164 14.77 -13.62 -9.11
C ALA A 164 13.42 -13.06 -8.68
N LEU A 165 13.35 -12.35 -7.54
CA LEU A 165 12.11 -11.71 -7.12
C LEU A 165 11.77 -10.61 -8.13
N THR A 166 10.69 -10.79 -8.88
CA THR A 166 10.28 -9.81 -9.87
C THR A 166 9.73 -8.58 -9.16
N LYS A 167 10.36 -7.41 -9.40
CA LYS A 167 9.84 -6.13 -8.94
C LYS A 167 8.56 -5.81 -9.70
N LYS A 168 7.51 -5.43 -8.97
CA LYS A 168 6.24 -4.99 -9.55
C LYS A 168 5.99 -3.53 -9.21
N ARG A 169 5.25 -2.85 -10.09
CA ARG A 169 4.96 -1.42 -9.98
C ARG A 169 3.48 -1.21 -9.68
N PHE A 170 3.18 -0.92 -8.42
CA PHE A 170 1.83 -0.56 -8.00
C PHE A 170 1.54 0.92 -8.30
N ARG A 171 0.56 1.17 -9.15
CA ARG A 171 0.12 2.52 -9.55
C ARG A 171 -1.38 2.47 -9.77
N VAL A 172 -2.11 3.40 -9.16
CA VAL A 172 -3.57 3.46 -9.25
C VAL A 172 -4.03 4.90 -9.52
N PRO A 173 -5.25 5.10 -10.04
CA PRO A 173 -5.87 6.41 -10.13
C PRO A 173 -5.85 7.15 -8.78
N ARG A 174 -5.47 8.43 -8.81
CA ARG A 174 -5.36 9.26 -7.60
C ARG A 174 -6.70 9.36 -6.84
N ASP A 175 -7.81 9.35 -7.58
CA ASP A 175 -9.18 9.40 -7.06
C ASP A 175 -9.59 8.09 -6.33
N TRP A 176 -8.82 7.01 -6.44
CA TRP A 176 -9.02 5.82 -5.61
C TRP A 176 -8.53 6.03 -4.18
N ILE A 177 -7.53 6.89 -3.99
CA ILE A 177 -6.97 7.22 -2.67
C ILE A 177 -7.62 8.47 -2.10
N PHE A 178 -7.70 9.55 -2.88
CA PHE A 178 -8.17 10.85 -2.42
C PHE A 178 -9.57 11.20 -2.93
N PRO A 179 -10.41 11.90 -2.13
CA PRO A 179 -10.15 12.32 -0.76
C PRO A 179 -10.15 11.13 0.21
N LEU A 180 -9.25 11.15 1.20
CA LEU A 180 -9.21 10.11 2.21
C LEU A 180 -10.51 10.10 3.03
N ARG A 181 -10.88 8.93 3.51
CA ARG A 181 -12.05 8.74 4.39
C ARG A 181 -11.65 8.14 5.72
N THR A 182 -12.38 8.49 6.76
CA THR A 182 -12.21 7.85 8.07
C THR A 182 -12.87 6.48 8.07
N CYS A 183 -12.17 5.50 8.62
CA CYS A 183 -12.60 4.12 8.77
C CYS A 183 -12.47 3.68 10.22
N LYS A 184 -13.42 2.87 10.69
CA LYS A 184 -13.27 2.17 11.97
C LYS A 184 -12.35 0.96 11.81
N LEU A 185 -11.37 0.86 12.68
CA LEU A 185 -10.49 -0.30 12.89
C LEU A 185 -10.50 -0.61 14.39
N GLU A 186 -11.14 -1.72 14.76
CA GLU A 186 -11.33 -2.13 16.15
C GLU A 186 -12.00 -1.04 17.00
N LEU A 187 -11.23 -0.48 17.95
CA LEU A 187 -11.65 0.50 18.94
C LEU A 187 -11.30 1.94 18.53
N PHE A 188 -10.67 2.16 17.38
CA PHE A 188 -10.24 3.49 16.93
C PHE A 188 -10.54 3.73 15.45
N GLU A 189 -10.34 4.97 15.03
CA GLU A 189 -10.50 5.39 13.64
C GLU A 189 -9.14 5.59 12.97
N VAL A 190 -9.06 5.31 11.67
CA VAL A 190 -7.86 5.49 10.83
C VAL A 190 -8.25 6.04 9.47
N MET A 191 -7.28 6.57 8.71
CA MET A 191 -7.51 7.01 7.34
C MET A 191 -7.45 5.84 6.35
N CYS A 192 -8.41 5.77 5.44
CA CYS A 192 -8.49 4.83 4.33
C CYS A 192 -8.51 5.55 2.97
N PRO A 193 -8.16 4.84 1.88
CA PRO A 193 -8.45 5.28 0.52
C PRO A 193 -9.95 5.56 0.30
N ALA A 194 -10.24 6.54 -0.56
CA ALA A 194 -11.60 6.91 -1.01
C ALA A 194 -12.39 5.70 -1.53
N GLN A 195 -11.72 4.86 -2.34
CA GLN A 195 -12.31 3.72 -3.04
C GLN A 195 -11.54 2.44 -2.71
N SER A 196 -11.72 1.92 -1.50
CA SER A 196 -10.99 0.72 -1.05
C SER A 196 -11.27 -0.54 -1.88
N VAL A 197 -12.45 -0.67 -2.48
CA VAL A 197 -12.82 -1.87 -3.28
C VAL A 197 -11.96 -2.02 -4.54
N PRO A 198 -11.97 -1.07 -5.50
CA PRO A 198 -11.13 -1.21 -6.69
C PRO A 198 -9.64 -1.24 -6.34
N TYR A 199 -9.22 -0.51 -5.30
CA TYR A 199 -7.86 -0.54 -4.79
C TYR A 199 -7.44 -1.96 -4.34
N LEU A 200 -8.26 -2.62 -3.50
CA LEU A 200 -8.00 -3.98 -3.03
C LEU A 200 -8.14 -5.01 -4.16
N MET A 201 -9.08 -4.85 -5.08
CA MET A 201 -9.20 -5.71 -6.27
C MET A 201 -7.96 -5.64 -7.15
N PHE A 202 -7.34 -4.47 -7.29
CA PHE A 202 -6.12 -4.33 -8.08
C PHE A 202 -4.93 -5.09 -7.47
N ILE A 203 -4.83 -5.08 -6.13
CA ILE A 203 -3.77 -5.80 -5.41
C ILE A 203 -4.07 -7.31 -5.37
N PHE A 204 -5.26 -7.72 -4.95
CA PHE A 204 -5.56 -9.11 -4.59
C PHE A 204 -6.46 -9.85 -5.60
N GLY A 205 -6.89 -9.18 -6.66
CA GLY A 205 -7.80 -9.70 -7.68
C GLY A 205 -9.27 -9.71 -7.24
N ASN A 206 -10.15 -10.12 -8.15
CA ASN A 206 -11.61 -10.12 -7.95
C ASN A 206 -12.11 -11.01 -6.80
N ARG A 207 -11.24 -11.91 -6.30
CA ARG A 207 -11.54 -12.87 -5.24
C ARG A 207 -10.94 -12.47 -3.89
N PHE A 208 -10.57 -11.20 -3.71
CA PHE A 208 -9.98 -10.70 -2.47
C PHE A 208 -10.88 -10.83 -1.22
N LEU A 209 -12.17 -11.16 -1.37
CA LEU A 209 -13.08 -11.46 -0.26
C LEU A 209 -13.16 -12.95 0.09
N THR A 210 -12.66 -13.83 -0.78
CA THR A 210 -12.76 -15.29 -0.60
C THR A 210 -11.69 -15.77 0.37
N PRO A 211 -12.05 -16.41 1.50
CA PRO A 211 -11.11 -16.80 2.56
C PRO A 211 -10.02 -17.81 2.15
N GLU A 212 -10.18 -18.56 1.04
CA GLU A 212 -9.22 -19.63 0.68
C GLU A 212 -7.93 -19.13 -0.01
N LEU A 213 -7.85 -17.85 -0.39
CA LEU A 213 -6.66 -17.27 -1.06
C LEU A 213 -5.60 -16.73 -0.08
N TRP A 214 -5.61 -17.18 1.17
CA TRP A 214 -4.91 -16.54 2.29
C TRP A 214 -3.93 -17.44 3.04
N ASP A 215 -3.78 -18.69 2.59
CA ASP A 215 -2.69 -19.59 2.96
C ASP A 215 -1.49 -19.43 1.99
#